data_AF-Q0U2R4-F1
#
_entry.id   AF-Q0U2R4-F1
#
_cell.length_a   1.000
_cell.length_b   1.000
_cell.length_c   1.000
_cell.angle_alpha   90.00
_cell.angle_beta   90.00
_cell.angle_gamma   90.00
#
_symmetry.space_group_name_H-M   'P 1'
#
loop_
_entity.id
_entity.type
_entity.pdbx_description
1 polymer ?
#
loop_
_entity_poly.entity_id
_entity_poly.type
_entity_poly.pdbx_seq_one_letter_code
_entity_poly.pdbx_strand_id
1 'polypeptide(L)'
;MLRHSEFFGRASWEHPTPPDLKTLTPLFDHLDQDYVSVHMPAPRGEMIVELHERVRNALDHIVTTLDNDPEQPRTVLICTHAATMIAAGRVLTGQMPEDPDTDDFQCFTAGLSKFVRKRADPEEGVAGNWTCELNSETSYLSGGAERGWHFNGDESFVAFPDDPREDKEASKL
;
A
#
# COMPACT_ATOMS: atom_id res chain seq x y z
N MET A 1 2.57 7.76 10.73
CA MET A 1 2.73 7.88 9.26
C MET A 1 3.45 6.65 8.73
N LEU A 2 2.83 5.80 7.91
CA LEU A 2 3.51 4.66 7.26
C LEU A 2 4.70 5.17 6.41
N ARG A 3 5.90 5.23 6.99
CA ARG A 3 7.07 5.77 6.30
C ARG A 3 7.49 4.93 5.09
N HIS A 4 7.13 3.65 5.09
CA HIS A 4 7.57 2.68 4.10
C HIS A 4 6.39 2.07 3.36
N SER A 5 5.54 2.92 2.83
CA SER A 5 4.31 2.52 2.14
C SER A 5 4.53 2.15 0.67
N GLU A 6 5.70 2.38 0.08
CA GLU A 6 5.96 1.98 -1.31
C GLU A 6 6.17 0.45 -1.42
N PHE A 7 5.89 -0.09 -2.60
CA PHE A 7 6.21 -1.46 -2.99
C PHE A 7 7.38 -1.45 -3.96
N PHE A 8 8.42 -2.23 -3.65
CA PHE A 8 9.48 -2.54 -4.60
C PHE A 8 9.54 -4.04 -4.81
N GLY A 9 9.49 -4.48 -6.07
CA GLY A 9 9.74 -5.88 -6.40
C GLY A 9 11.15 -6.33 -6.04
N ARG A 10 11.33 -7.65 -5.89
CA ARG A 10 12.63 -8.21 -5.51
C ARG A 10 13.73 -7.85 -6.52
N ALA A 11 14.89 -7.45 -6.01
CA ALA A 11 16.06 -7.08 -6.80
C ALA A 11 17.36 -7.61 -6.17
N SER A 12 18.44 -7.64 -6.96
CA SER A 12 19.78 -8.01 -6.48
C SER A 12 20.50 -6.86 -5.75
N TRP A 13 19.92 -5.67 -5.77
CA TRP A 13 20.40 -4.46 -5.09
C TRP A 13 19.41 -3.98 -4.02
N GLU A 14 19.85 -3.04 -3.20
CA GLU A 14 19.00 -2.41 -2.19
C GLU A 14 18.21 -1.25 -2.80
N HIS A 15 16.92 -1.21 -2.47
CA HIS A 15 15.99 -0.16 -2.86
C HIS A 15 16.18 1.08 -1.98
N PRO A 16 15.77 2.26 -2.47
CA PRO A 16 15.84 3.48 -1.68
C PRO A 16 14.98 3.37 -0.42
N THR A 17 15.53 3.84 0.70
CA THR A 17 14.79 4.01 1.94
C THR A 17 14.29 5.45 2.05
N PRO A 18 13.08 5.67 2.59
CA PRO A 18 12.57 7.01 2.85
C PRO A 18 13.49 7.77 3.83
N PRO A 19 13.52 9.11 3.75
CA PRO A 19 14.32 9.92 4.66
C PRO A 19 13.86 9.81 6.13
N ASP A 20 14.79 10.06 7.05
CA ASP A 20 14.54 10.10 8.49
C ASP A 20 13.82 11.40 8.94
N LEU A 21 13.40 11.46 10.20
CA LEU A 21 12.80 12.68 10.76
C LEU A 21 13.73 13.87 10.69
N LYS A 22 15.03 13.67 10.90
CA LYS A 22 16.01 14.76 10.88
C LYS A 22 16.01 15.48 9.53
N THR A 23 15.79 14.75 8.44
CA THR A 23 15.69 15.27 7.08
C THR A 23 14.31 15.88 6.79
N LEU A 24 13.22 15.30 7.33
CA LEU A 24 11.85 15.74 7.06
C LEU A 24 11.40 16.93 7.92
N THR A 25 11.85 17.03 9.18
CA THR A 25 11.43 18.08 10.13
C THR A 25 11.65 19.51 9.63
N PRO A 26 12.73 19.84 8.91
CA PRO A 26 12.89 21.18 8.33
C PRO A 26 11.91 21.50 7.17
N LEU A 27 11.24 20.49 6.61
CA LEU A 27 10.38 20.61 5.43
C LEU A 27 8.89 20.64 5.77
N PHE A 28 8.51 20.15 6.96
CA PHE A 28 7.11 19.99 7.37
C PHE A 28 6.93 20.33 8.85
N ASP A 29 5.96 21.20 9.16
CA ASP A 29 5.75 21.72 10.51
C ASP A 29 5.02 20.74 11.45
N HIS A 30 4.27 19.79 10.90
CA HIS A 30 3.34 18.93 11.64
C HIS A 30 3.72 17.45 11.55
N LEU A 31 4.97 17.14 11.93
CA LEU A 31 5.44 15.77 12.02
C LEU A 31 5.42 15.26 13.46
N ASP A 32 4.82 14.09 13.64
CA ASP A 32 4.95 13.32 14.87
C ASP A 32 6.41 12.85 15.04
N GLN A 33 7.05 13.36 16.08
CA GLN A 33 8.46 13.08 16.38
C GLN A 33 8.65 11.73 17.08
N ASP A 34 7.60 11.19 17.69
CA ASP A 34 7.64 9.95 18.46
C ASP A 34 7.21 8.75 17.60
N TYR A 35 6.70 9.00 16.39
CA TYR A 35 6.27 7.94 15.48
C TYR A 35 7.43 7.07 14.98
N VAL A 36 7.39 5.79 15.36
CA VAL A 36 8.29 4.73 14.88
C VAL A 36 7.57 3.84 13.87
N SER A 37 8.18 3.63 12.70
CA SER A 37 7.68 2.70 11.69
C SER A 37 8.01 1.26 12.11
N VAL A 38 6.99 0.46 12.42
CA VAL A 38 7.17 -0.92 12.90
C VAL A 38 7.26 -1.93 11.75
N HIS A 39 6.53 -1.70 10.66
CA HIS A 39 6.44 -2.62 9.53
C HIS A 39 7.25 -2.08 8.34
N MET A 40 8.48 -2.58 8.22
CA MET A 40 9.46 -2.17 7.22
C MET A 40 9.48 -3.19 6.06
N PRO A 41 9.49 -2.76 4.79
CA PRO A 41 9.72 -3.64 3.66
C PRO A 41 11.16 -4.17 3.69
N ALA A 42 11.39 -5.31 3.05
CA ALA A 42 12.73 -5.85 2.90
C ALA A 42 13.58 -4.90 2.04
N PRO A 43 14.87 -4.65 2.39
CA PRO A 43 15.73 -3.72 1.64
C PRO A 43 15.88 -4.08 0.16
N ARG A 44 15.73 -5.36 -0.18
CA ARG A 44 15.85 -5.87 -1.56
C ARG A 44 14.50 -6.13 -2.23
N GLY A 45 13.42 -5.57 -1.67
CA GLY A 45 12.07 -5.70 -2.23
C GLY A 45 11.34 -6.96 -1.78
N GLU A 46 10.09 -7.06 -2.17
CA GLU A 46 9.15 -8.08 -1.71
C GLU A 46 8.33 -8.63 -2.89
N MET A 47 7.79 -9.84 -2.74
CA MET A 47 6.79 -10.40 -3.66
C MET A 47 5.41 -9.79 -3.35
N ILE A 48 4.48 -9.87 -4.31
CA ILE A 48 3.10 -9.38 -4.10
C ILE A 48 2.46 -10.01 -2.85
N VAL A 49 2.69 -11.31 -2.60
CA VAL A 49 2.18 -11.98 -1.40
C VAL A 49 2.79 -11.45 -0.10
N GLU A 50 4.07 -11.09 -0.12
CA GLU A 50 4.78 -10.51 1.02
C GLU A 50 4.30 -9.08 1.29
N LEU A 51 4.01 -8.31 0.23
CA LEU A 51 3.35 -7.00 0.34
C LEU A 51 2.00 -7.11 1.05
N HIS A 52 1.14 -8.06 0.66
CA HIS A 52 -0.16 -8.25 1.31
C HIS A 52 0.00 -8.60 2.79
N GLU A 53 0.97 -9.45 3.15
CA GLU A 53 1.26 -9.78 4.55
C GLU A 53 1.74 -8.55 5.34
N ARG A 54 2.67 -7.77 4.78
CA ARG A 54 3.16 -6.54 5.41
C ARG A 54 2.03 -5.54 5.63
N VAL A 55 1.18 -5.34 4.62
CA VAL A 55 0.03 -4.43 4.69
C VAL A 55 -1.00 -4.92 5.70
N ARG A 56 -1.29 -6.22 5.75
CA ARG A 56 -2.14 -6.83 6.78
C ARG A 56 -1.64 -6.53 8.18
N ASN A 57 -0.37 -6.82 8.45
CA ASN A 57 0.22 -6.60 9.77
C ASN A 57 0.23 -5.10 10.13
N ALA A 58 0.51 -4.22 9.17
CA ALA A 58 0.50 -2.78 9.40
C ALA A 58 -0.90 -2.23 9.69
N LEU A 59 -1.91 -2.65 8.93
CA LEU A 59 -3.29 -2.22 9.15
C LEU A 59 -3.84 -2.76 10.48
N ASP A 60 -3.54 -4.02 10.81
CA ASP A 60 -3.90 -4.61 12.10
C ASP A 60 -3.31 -3.79 13.25
N HIS A 61 -2.00 -3.53 13.22
CA HIS A 61 -1.32 -2.70 14.21
C HIS A 61 -1.93 -1.29 14.32
N ILE A 62 -2.12 -0.59 13.20
CA ILE A 62 -2.65 0.79 13.18
C ILE A 62 -4.05 0.81 13.79
N VAL A 63 -4.92 -0.09 13.32
CA VAL A 63 -6.32 -0.12 13.72
C VAL A 63 -6.45 -0.52 15.18
N THR A 64 -5.74 -1.56 15.63
CA THR A 64 -5.74 -1.97 17.04
C THR A 64 -5.18 -0.89 17.95
N THR A 65 -4.15 -0.15 17.51
CA THR A 65 -3.62 0.98 18.30
C THR A 65 -4.67 2.08 18.44
N LEU A 66 -5.34 2.44 17.34
CA LEU A 66 -6.39 3.47 17.34
C LEU A 66 -7.64 3.05 18.13
N ASP A 67 -8.03 1.77 18.06
CA ASP A 67 -9.15 1.23 18.85
C ASP A 67 -8.86 1.27 20.37
N ASN A 68 -7.60 1.16 20.76
CA ASN A 68 -7.15 1.26 22.16
C ASN A 68 -6.83 2.69 22.61
N ASP A 69 -6.83 3.66 21.69
CA ASP A 69 -6.56 5.05 22.02
C ASP A 69 -7.68 5.61 22.92
N PRO A 70 -7.37 6.24 24.08
CA PRO A 70 -8.37 6.85 24.96
C PRO A 70 -9.27 7.89 24.29
N GLU A 71 -8.80 8.57 23.23
CA GLU A 71 -9.58 9.55 22.47
C GLU A 71 -10.62 8.89 21.54
N GLN A 72 -10.52 7.58 21.32
CA GLN A 72 -11.44 6.77 20.51
C GLN A 72 -11.71 7.38 19.12
N PRO A 73 -10.65 7.61 18.31
CA PRO A 73 -10.80 8.16 16.98
C PRO A 73 -11.65 7.24 16.09
N ARG A 74 -12.57 7.83 15.31
CA ARG A 74 -13.48 7.07 14.45
C ARG A 74 -13.06 7.03 12.98
N THR A 75 -12.05 7.79 12.61
CA THR A 75 -11.61 7.93 11.21
C THR A 75 -10.13 8.22 11.18
N VAL A 76 -9.43 7.55 10.27
CA VAL A 76 -8.01 7.77 9.98
C VAL A 76 -7.85 7.96 8.48
N LEU A 77 -6.96 8.87 8.08
CA LEU A 77 -6.56 9.04 6.69
C LEU A 77 -5.16 8.45 6.50
N ILE A 78 -5.02 7.56 5.52
CA ILE A 78 -3.73 6.97 5.14
C ILE A 78 -3.39 7.43 3.73
N CYS A 79 -2.32 8.21 3.60
CA CYS A 79 -1.73 8.54 2.30
C CYS A 79 -0.67 7.49 1.97
N THR A 80 -0.80 6.83 0.82
CA THR A 80 0.01 5.68 0.43
C THR A 80 0.18 5.60 -1.10
N HIS A 81 0.94 4.61 -1.56
CA HIS A 81 1.20 4.33 -2.96
C HIS A 81 0.19 3.32 -3.54
N ALA A 82 0.13 3.23 -4.87
CA ALA A 82 -0.86 2.43 -5.59
C ALA A 82 -0.86 0.95 -5.18
N ALA A 83 0.27 0.25 -5.28
CA ALA A 83 0.35 -1.17 -4.94
C ALA A 83 -0.12 -1.48 -3.51
N THR A 84 0.26 -0.63 -2.56
CA THR A 84 -0.14 -0.74 -1.15
C THR A 84 -1.63 -0.44 -0.95
N MET A 85 -2.21 0.48 -1.72
CA MET A 85 -3.65 0.74 -1.69
C MET A 85 -4.46 -0.46 -2.23
N ILE A 86 -4.01 -1.10 -3.31
CA ILE A 86 -4.65 -2.33 -3.80
C ILE A 86 -4.56 -3.43 -2.74
N ALA A 87 -3.36 -3.68 -2.20
CA ALA A 87 -3.16 -4.67 -1.15
C ALA A 87 -4.00 -4.37 0.10
N ALA A 88 -4.12 -3.10 0.49
CA ALA A 88 -4.95 -2.68 1.61
C ALA A 88 -6.44 -2.94 1.34
N GLY A 89 -6.92 -2.63 0.14
CA GLY A 89 -8.30 -2.92 -0.28
C GLY A 89 -8.62 -4.41 -0.15
N ARG A 90 -7.74 -5.26 -0.69
CA ARG A 90 -7.89 -6.73 -0.62
C ARG A 90 -7.87 -7.26 0.81
N VAL A 91 -6.93 -6.79 1.63
CA VAL A 91 -6.82 -7.16 3.05
C VAL A 91 -8.05 -6.73 3.86
N LEU A 92 -8.46 -5.46 3.74
CA LEU A 92 -9.56 -4.90 4.53
C LEU A 92 -10.89 -5.55 4.17
N THR A 93 -11.13 -5.83 2.89
CA THR A 93 -12.38 -6.44 2.43
C THR A 93 -12.38 -7.96 2.48
N GLY A 94 -11.20 -8.60 2.56
CA GLY A 94 -11.01 -10.04 2.46
C GLY A 94 -11.11 -10.57 1.03
N GLN A 95 -11.22 -9.68 0.03
CA GLN A 95 -11.25 -10.04 -1.39
C GLN A 95 -9.82 -10.29 -1.86
N MET A 96 -9.35 -11.53 -1.72
CA MET A 96 -8.02 -11.97 -2.14
C MET A 96 -8.15 -12.86 -3.38
N PRO A 97 -8.17 -12.30 -4.60
CA PRO A 97 -8.23 -13.11 -5.82
C PRO A 97 -6.97 -13.98 -5.98
N GLU A 98 -7.14 -15.16 -6.59
CA GLU A 98 -5.99 -16.02 -6.94
C GLU A 98 -5.10 -15.37 -7.99
N ASP A 99 -5.73 -14.67 -8.93
CA ASP A 99 -5.05 -13.88 -9.93
C ASP A 99 -4.69 -12.49 -9.36
N PRO A 100 -3.41 -12.18 -9.13
CA PRO A 100 -3.00 -10.88 -8.61
C PRO A 100 -3.37 -9.73 -9.54
N ASP A 101 -3.60 -10.00 -10.82
CA ASP A 101 -3.90 -9.03 -11.88
C ASP A 101 -5.39 -8.72 -12.00
N THR A 102 -6.23 -9.29 -11.12
CA THR A 102 -7.65 -8.97 -11.05
C THR A 102 -7.87 -7.47 -10.88
N ASP A 103 -8.72 -6.89 -11.74
CA ASP A 103 -9.11 -5.49 -11.70
C ASP A 103 -10.20 -5.25 -10.64
N ASP A 104 -9.77 -5.01 -9.39
CA ASP A 104 -10.66 -4.89 -8.22
C ASP A 104 -10.59 -3.53 -7.52
N PHE A 105 -9.39 -3.09 -7.14
CA PHE A 105 -9.16 -1.80 -6.49
C PHE A 105 -8.46 -0.82 -7.42
N GLN A 106 -9.16 0.26 -7.75
CA GLN A 106 -8.64 1.33 -8.59
C GLN A 106 -7.68 2.19 -7.77
N CYS A 107 -6.63 2.71 -8.42
CA CYS A 107 -5.62 3.55 -7.79
C CYS A 107 -5.17 4.66 -8.74
N PHE A 108 -5.93 5.75 -8.81
CA PHE A 108 -5.54 6.95 -9.58
C PHE A 108 -4.69 7.90 -8.74
N THR A 109 -3.90 8.74 -9.41
CA THR A 109 -3.13 9.79 -8.72
C THR A 109 -4.07 10.70 -7.93
N ALA A 110 -3.82 10.83 -6.62
CA ALA A 110 -4.67 11.56 -5.67
C ALA A 110 -6.15 11.10 -5.62
N GLY A 111 -6.45 9.87 -6.02
CA GLY A 111 -7.76 9.25 -5.84
C GLY A 111 -8.01 8.86 -4.38
N LEU A 112 -9.28 8.90 -3.95
CA LEU A 112 -9.69 8.60 -2.58
C LEU A 112 -10.52 7.32 -2.52
N SER A 113 -10.02 6.33 -1.78
CA SER A 113 -10.78 5.15 -1.41
C SER A 113 -11.28 5.24 0.04
N LYS A 114 -12.52 4.82 0.28
CA LYS A 114 -13.16 4.87 1.60
C LYS A 114 -13.61 3.48 2.01
N PHE A 115 -13.16 3.05 3.19
CA PHE A 115 -13.54 1.77 3.79
C PHE A 115 -14.27 2.01 5.10
N VAL A 116 -15.38 1.30 5.30
CA VAL A 116 -16.20 1.37 6.51
C VAL A 116 -16.24 0.01 7.18
N ARG A 117 -15.95 -0.03 8.48
CA ARG A 117 -15.93 -1.28 9.26
C ARG A 117 -17.35 -1.84 9.34
N LYS A 118 -17.51 -3.14 9.03
CA LYS A 118 -18.81 -3.83 9.05
C LYS A 118 -19.31 -4.03 10.47
N ARG A 119 -18.42 -4.45 11.38
CA ARG A 119 -18.73 -4.70 12.79
C ARG A 119 -17.59 -4.20 13.68
N ALA A 120 -17.94 -3.53 14.77
CA ALA A 120 -16.98 -3.11 15.80
C ALA A 120 -16.75 -4.19 16.87
N ASP A 121 -16.85 -5.48 16.48
CA ASP A 121 -16.59 -6.60 17.38
C ASP A 121 -15.07 -6.86 17.43
N PRO A 122 -14.43 -6.81 18.62
CA PRO A 122 -13.01 -7.13 18.77
C PRO A 122 -12.62 -8.53 18.24
N GLU A 123 -13.56 -9.49 18.22
CA GLU A 123 -13.29 -10.87 17.80
C GLU A 123 -13.22 -11.04 16.27
N GLU A 124 -13.79 -10.13 15.48
CA GLU A 124 -13.85 -10.23 14.01
C GLU A 124 -12.55 -9.77 13.31
N GLY A 125 -11.58 -9.26 14.08
CA GLY A 125 -10.30 -8.79 13.56
C GLY A 125 -10.40 -7.63 12.56
N VAL A 126 -9.26 -7.19 12.03
CA VAL A 126 -9.18 -6.08 11.07
C VAL A 126 -9.34 -6.55 9.63
N ALA A 127 -8.72 -7.67 9.26
CA ALA A 127 -8.78 -8.21 7.89
C ALA A 127 -10.18 -8.78 7.57
N GLY A 128 -10.72 -8.50 6.39
CA GLY A 128 -12.05 -8.98 5.97
C GLY A 128 -13.26 -8.23 6.55
N ASN A 129 -13.07 -7.41 7.58
CA ASN A 129 -14.13 -6.78 8.34
C ASN A 129 -14.52 -5.37 7.83
N TRP A 130 -14.20 -5.04 6.57
CA TRP A 130 -14.51 -3.73 5.99
C TRP A 130 -15.25 -3.83 4.65
N THR A 131 -16.01 -2.80 4.34
CA THR A 131 -16.69 -2.60 3.06
C THR A 131 -16.06 -1.39 2.37
N CYS A 132 -15.69 -1.56 1.09
CA CYS A 132 -15.25 -0.46 0.25
C CYS A 132 -16.48 0.33 -0.25
N GLU A 133 -16.65 1.57 0.20
CA GLU A 133 -17.76 2.45 -0.21
C GLU A 133 -17.37 3.36 -1.38
N LEU A 134 -16.10 3.76 -1.44
CA LEU A 134 -15.52 4.53 -2.55
C LEU A 134 -14.24 3.86 -2.99
N ASN A 135 -14.07 3.68 -4.29
CA ASN A 135 -12.92 3.00 -4.90
C ASN A 135 -12.20 3.99 -5.83
N SER A 136 -11.20 4.69 -5.28
CA SER A 136 -10.42 5.74 -5.94
C SER A 136 -11.28 6.79 -6.64
N GLU A 137 -12.16 7.44 -5.87
CA GLU A 137 -12.97 8.57 -6.32
C GLU A 137 -12.08 9.75 -6.75
N THR A 138 -12.40 10.39 -7.88
CA THR A 138 -11.62 11.50 -8.46
C THR A 138 -12.47 12.67 -8.97
N SER A 139 -13.78 12.68 -8.76
CA SER A 139 -14.68 13.75 -9.23
C SER A 139 -14.35 15.14 -8.68
N TYR A 140 -13.61 15.21 -7.57
CA TYR A 140 -13.10 16.46 -6.99
C TYR A 140 -11.83 16.98 -7.68
N LEU A 141 -11.21 16.20 -8.57
CA LEU A 141 -10.02 16.59 -9.33
C LEU A 141 -10.44 17.18 -10.68
N SER A 142 -9.91 18.35 -11.03
CA SER A 142 -10.21 19.00 -12.32
C SER A 142 -9.73 18.20 -13.54
N GLY A 143 -8.68 17.39 -13.37
CA GLY A 143 -8.16 16.46 -14.40
C GLY A 143 -8.85 15.10 -14.43
N GLY A 144 -9.73 14.80 -13.46
CA GLY A 144 -10.33 13.49 -13.31
C GLY A 144 -9.31 12.40 -12.95
N ALA A 145 -9.55 11.19 -13.44
CA ALA A 145 -8.71 10.02 -13.19
C ALA A 145 -7.46 10.02 -14.09
N GLU A 146 -6.28 10.03 -13.48
CA GLU A 146 -5.00 10.03 -14.19
C GLU A 146 -4.04 8.98 -13.59
N ARG A 147 -3.20 8.41 -14.46
CA ARG A 147 -2.12 7.46 -14.10
C ARG A 147 -2.59 6.30 -13.20
N GLY A 148 -3.68 5.63 -13.60
CA GLY A 148 -4.12 4.40 -12.95
C GLY A 148 -3.02 3.33 -12.97
N TRP A 149 -2.94 2.54 -11.91
CA TRP A 149 -1.93 1.50 -11.75
C TRP A 149 -2.59 0.19 -11.30
N HIS A 150 -2.06 -0.93 -11.80
CA HIS A 150 -2.49 -2.29 -11.49
C HIS A 150 -1.24 -3.17 -11.30
N PHE A 151 -1.39 -4.35 -10.68
CA PHE A 151 -0.26 -5.28 -10.54
C PHE A 151 0.28 -5.81 -11.89
N ASN A 152 -0.52 -5.72 -12.96
CA ASN A 152 -0.11 -6.02 -14.33
C ASN A 152 0.46 -4.79 -15.07
N GLY A 153 1.38 -5.03 -16.01
CA GLY A 153 2.00 -4.01 -16.87
C GLY A 153 3.50 -4.21 -17.10
N ASP A 154 4.13 -3.26 -17.82
CA ASP A 154 5.59 -3.25 -18.07
C ASP A 154 6.43 -3.06 -16.78
N GLU A 155 5.77 -2.73 -15.66
CA GLU A 155 6.33 -2.69 -14.30
C GLU A 155 5.93 -3.94 -13.47
N SER A 156 5.52 -5.03 -14.11
CA SER A 156 5.10 -6.25 -13.40
C SER A 156 6.29 -6.93 -12.74
N PHE A 157 6.32 -6.87 -11.40
CA PHE A 157 7.36 -7.46 -10.55
C PHE A 157 7.18 -8.96 -10.32
N VAL A 158 6.67 -9.68 -11.33
CA VAL A 158 6.62 -11.14 -11.28
C VAL A 158 8.04 -11.62 -11.49
N ALA A 159 8.71 -11.99 -10.39
CA ALA A 159 10.07 -12.50 -10.42
C ALA A 159 10.19 -13.60 -11.49
N PHE A 160 11.03 -13.39 -12.50
CA PHE A 160 11.46 -14.46 -13.39
C PHE A 160 12.21 -15.50 -12.52
N PRO A 161 11.78 -16.76 -12.45
CA PRO A 161 12.67 -17.80 -11.93
C PRO A 161 13.87 -17.88 -12.87
N ASP A 162 15.07 -17.93 -12.31
CA ASP A 162 16.38 -17.96 -13.00
C ASP A 162 16.32 -18.63 -14.39
N ASP A 163 16.17 -17.83 -15.44
CA ASP A 163 16.25 -18.30 -16.82
C ASP A 163 17.51 -17.72 -17.45
N PRO A 164 18.57 -18.52 -17.65
CA PRO A 164 19.78 -18.06 -18.32
C PRO A 164 19.52 -18.04 -19.82
N ARG A 165 18.78 -17.04 -20.33
CA ARG A 165 18.58 -16.88 -21.77
C ARG A 165 18.80 -15.44 -22.25
N GLU A 166 20.05 -15.25 -22.66
CA GLU A 166 20.56 -14.42 -23.74
C GLU A 166 20.18 -12.93 -23.78
N ASP A 167 21.22 -12.11 -23.60
CA ASP A 167 21.36 -10.76 -24.16
C ASP A 167 20.87 -10.74 -25.62
N LYS A 168 19.73 -10.09 -25.86
CA LYS A 168 19.42 -9.55 -27.18
C LYS A 168 19.18 -8.06 -27.05
N GLU A 169 20.17 -7.32 -27.55
CA GLU A 169 20.09 -5.90 -27.87
C GLU A 169 18.77 -5.60 -28.61
N ALA A 170 17.91 -4.80 -27.97
CA ALA A 170 16.81 -4.15 -28.66
C ALA A 170 17.31 -2.79 -29.18
N SER A 171 17.66 -2.79 -30.47
CA SER A 171 17.89 -1.62 -31.30
C SER A 171 16.74 -0.61 -31.16
N LYS A 172 17.05 0.62 -30.75
CA LYS A 172 16.13 1.76 -30.80
C LYS A 172 15.94 2.20 -32.25
N LEU A 173 14.72 2.09 -32.75
CA LEU A 173 14.16 2.93 -33.81
C LEU A 173 12.76 3.36 -33.34
#